data_AF-B0CVT3-F1
#
_entry.id   AF-B0CVT3-F1
#
_cell.length_a   1.000
_cell.length_b   1.000
_cell.length_c   1.000
_cell.angle_alpha   90.00
_cell.angle_beta   90.00
_cell.angle_gamma   90.00
#
_symmetry.space_group_name_H-M   'P 1'
#
loop_
_entity.id
_entity.type
_entity.pdbx_description
1 polymer ?
#
loop_
_entity_poly.entity_id
_entity_poly.type
_entity_poly.pdbx_seq_one_letter_code
_entity_poly.pdbx_strand_id
1 'polypeptide(L)'
;MSILFPSRLHSTKLDVTCLQQATADQAFTNAKKAGNIQAQVDALIYRALERNSGKVGLATDLCTSIEAVNSEVAAIHQHQDPASQNATAINRAITFELARQIVAIVGNPQDALKAGTFQPGSLDDNTGKGHTCDDANDAAGCIFSQGLLVPDATAAEINAAVAGVAPADGATPSTASGSSSIPVATCPPASTVTVTISISPTGTAPSTAATLTLENLQKFSGSLGGAAAPAVTPGGRGFVVASSDSFLNLPAALGRSCDIQHNNCANVANSASGRGAGLTVGQCDQQNDACHSIFA
;
A
#
# COMPACT_ATOMS: atom_id res chain seq x y z
N MET A 1 1.81 1.60 -36.14
CA MET A 1 2.18 1.52 -34.72
C MET A 1 2.49 0.06 -34.42
N SER A 2 3.72 -0.38 -34.70
CA SER A 2 4.11 -1.77 -34.48
C SER A 2 4.29 -1.99 -32.98
N ILE A 3 3.43 -2.79 -32.40
CA ILE A 3 3.61 -3.32 -31.05
C ILE A 3 4.80 -4.28 -31.17
N LEU A 4 6.01 -3.81 -30.81
CA LEU A 4 7.14 -4.70 -30.58
C LEU A 4 6.77 -5.54 -29.35
N PHE A 5 6.18 -6.71 -29.58
CA PHE A 5 6.41 -7.84 -28.68
C PHE A 5 7.91 -8.13 -28.75
N PRO A 6 8.69 -7.97 -27.67
CA PRO A 6 10.08 -8.35 -27.71
C PRO A 6 10.17 -9.83 -28.07
N SER A 7 11.10 -10.14 -28.96
CA SER A 7 11.34 -11.43 -29.62
C SER A 7 11.67 -12.62 -28.68
N ARG A 8 11.41 -12.51 -27.37
CA ARG A 8 11.67 -13.57 -26.37
C ARG A 8 10.55 -14.59 -26.22
N LEU A 9 9.35 -14.34 -26.72
CA LEU A 9 8.30 -15.38 -26.77
C LEU A 9 8.42 -16.32 -27.98
N HIS A 10 9.37 -16.05 -28.89
CA HIS A 10 9.48 -16.75 -30.18
C HIS A 10 10.57 -17.83 -30.24
N SER A 11 11.24 -18.16 -29.14
CA SER A 11 12.22 -19.23 -29.14
C SER A 11 11.98 -20.18 -27.96
N THR A 12 11.63 -21.42 -28.30
CA THR A 12 11.40 -22.59 -27.43
C THR A 12 10.14 -22.53 -26.54
N LYS A 13 9.29 -23.56 -26.69
CA LYS A 13 8.15 -23.98 -25.84
C LYS A 13 7.72 -22.95 -24.77
N LEU A 14 6.58 -22.29 -24.97
CA LEU A 14 5.97 -21.40 -23.99
C LEU A 14 5.91 -22.09 -22.61
N ASP A 15 6.80 -21.69 -21.71
CA ASP A 15 6.74 -22.14 -20.33
C ASP A 15 5.63 -21.37 -19.63
N VAL A 16 4.45 -22.00 -19.58
CA VAL A 16 3.26 -21.44 -18.93
C VAL A 16 3.48 -21.16 -17.45
N THR A 17 4.44 -21.83 -16.79
CA THR A 17 4.83 -21.56 -15.41
C THR A 17 5.49 -20.18 -15.26
N CYS A 18 6.18 -19.73 -16.30
CA CYS A 18 6.88 -18.44 -16.35
C CYS A 18 6.09 -17.30 -16.99
N LEU A 19 4.91 -17.58 -17.55
CA LEU A 19 4.11 -16.59 -18.28
C LEU A 19 3.74 -15.37 -17.44
N GLN A 20 3.37 -15.56 -16.17
CA GLN A 20 3.05 -14.46 -15.26
C GLN A 20 4.27 -13.56 -15.02
N GLN A 21 5.44 -14.14 -14.74
CA GLN A 21 6.68 -13.38 -14.55
C GLN A 21 7.03 -12.59 -15.81
N ALA A 22 7.03 -13.24 -16.98
CA ALA A 22 7.33 -12.58 -18.25
C ALA A 22 6.38 -11.41 -18.53
N THR A 23 5.09 -11.59 -18.23
CA THR A 23 4.06 -10.56 -18.45
C THR A 23 4.24 -9.39 -17.49
N ALA A 24 4.44 -9.67 -16.19
CA ALA A 24 4.71 -8.64 -15.18
C ALA A 24 5.97 -7.84 -15.52
N ASP A 25 7.05 -8.53 -15.89
CA ASP A 25 8.34 -7.91 -16.21
C ASP A 25 8.26 -7.02 -17.46
N GLN A 26 7.53 -7.47 -18.47
CA GLN A 26 7.28 -6.66 -19.66
C GLN A 26 6.40 -5.44 -19.36
N ALA A 27 5.32 -5.62 -18.59
CA ALA A 27 4.43 -4.54 -18.20
C ALA A 27 5.19 -3.48 -17.38
N PHE A 28 5.99 -3.91 -16.42
CA PHE A 28 6.83 -3.04 -15.60
C PHE A 28 7.86 -2.27 -16.44
N THR A 29 8.54 -2.94 -17.37
CA THR A 29 9.45 -2.29 -18.33
C THR A 29 8.75 -1.19 -19.13
N ASN A 30 7.54 -1.47 -19.62
CA ASN A 30 6.76 -0.50 -20.39
C ASN A 30 6.32 0.67 -19.50
N ALA A 31 5.91 0.40 -18.27
CA ALA A 31 5.49 1.40 -17.31
C ALA A 31 6.64 2.32 -16.86
N LYS A 32 7.85 1.78 -16.65
CA LYS A 32 9.08 2.57 -16.41
C LYS A 32 9.37 3.52 -17.56
N LYS A 33 9.33 3.01 -18.80
CA LYS A 33 9.55 3.84 -20.01
C LYS A 33 8.52 4.96 -20.15
N ALA A 34 7.29 4.73 -19.68
CA ALA A 34 6.23 5.72 -19.68
C ALA A 34 6.25 6.67 -18.47
N GLY A 35 7.12 6.44 -17.48
CA GLY A 35 7.11 7.19 -16.21
C GLY A 35 5.81 6.99 -15.40
N ASN A 36 5.06 5.92 -15.64
CA ASN A 36 3.79 5.66 -14.98
C ASN A 36 4.02 4.80 -13.73
N ILE A 37 4.05 5.43 -12.55
CA ILE A 37 4.27 4.73 -11.28
C ILE A 37 3.13 3.78 -10.95
N GLN A 38 1.86 4.16 -11.19
CA GLN A 38 0.74 3.27 -10.91
C GLN A 38 0.83 1.99 -11.74
N ALA A 39 1.14 2.09 -13.03
CA ALA A 39 1.30 0.91 -13.88
C ALA A 39 2.54 0.06 -13.50
N GLN A 40 3.57 0.64 -12.89
CA GLN A 40 4.67 -0.12 -12.30
C GLN A 40 4.18 -0.90 -11.07
N VAL A 41 3.45 -0.25 -10.17
CA VAL A 41 2.85 -0.88 -8.98
C VAL A 41 1.91 -2.02 -9.39
N ASP A 42 1.02 -1.79 -10.37
CA ASP A 42 0.08 -2.80 -10.84
C ASP A 42 0.79 -4.03 -11.42
N ALA A 43 1.93 -3.83 -12.10
CA ALA A 43 2.76 -4.93 -12.60
C ALA A 43 3.43 -5.74 -11.46
N LEU A 44 3.86 -5.08 -10.39
CA LEU A 44 4.40 -5.76 -9.20
C LEU A 44 3.31 -6.53 -8.45
N ILE A 45 2.11 -5.95 -8.28
CA ILE A 45 0.95 -6.65 -7.70
C ILE A 45 0.62 -7.88 -8.54
N TYR A 46 0.53 -7.73 -9.87
CA TYR A 46 0.28 -8.86 -10.77
C TYR A 46 1.34 -9.96 -10.67
N ARG A 47 2.62 -9.63 -10.44
CA ARG A 47 3.68 -10.62 -10.20
C ARG A 47 3.44 -11.42 -8.92
N ALA A 48 2.92 -10.77 -7.89
CA ALA A 48 2.66 -11.37 -6.59
C ALA A 48 1.38 -12.19 -6.55
N LEU A 49 0.37 -11.92 -7.38
CA LEU A 49 -0.90 -12.65 -7.35
C LEU A 49 -0.71 -14.17 -7.40
N GLU A 50 -1.54 -14.87 -6.65
CA GLU A 50 -1.63 -16.32 -6.68
C GLU A 50 -1.99 -16.80 -8.09
N ARG A 51 -1.30 -17.82 -8.59
CA ARG A 51 -1.73 -18.57 -9.76
C ARG A 51 -2.44 -19.82 -9.29
N ASN A 52 -3.69 -20.00 -9.75
CA ASN A 52 -4.44 -21.22 -9.52
C ASN A 52 -3.65 -22.44 -10.06
N SER A 53 -3.33 -23.38 -9.17
CA SER A 53 -2.60 -24.60 -9.45
C SER A 53 -3.50 -25.76 -9.91
N GLY A 54 -4.81 -25.53 -10.01
CA GLY A 54 -5.81 -26.51 -10.48
C GLY A 54 -6.24 -27.53 -9.41
N LYS A 55 -5.73 -27.38 -8.17
CA LYS A 55 -6.13 -28.21 -7.02
C LYS A 55 -5.95 -27.41 -5.73
N VAL A 56 -6.98 -27.44 -4.87
CA VAL A 56 -6.91 -26.80 -3.56
C VAL A 56 -5.76 -27.40 -2.73
N GLY A 57 -4.93 -26.53 -2.16
CA GLY A 57 -3.78 -26.87 -1.35
C GLY A 57 -2.53 -27.31 -2.12
N LEU A 58 -2.56 -27.29 -3.45
CA LEU A 58 -1.37 -27.55 -4.25
C LEU A 58 -0.54 -26.26 -4.37
N ALA A 59 0.69 -26.31 -3.88
CA ALA A 59 1.66 -25.23 -4.06
C ALA A 59 1.97 -25.03 -5.55
N THR A 60 2.10 -23.77 -5.96
CA THR A 60 2.34 -23.39 -7.35
C THR A 60 3.83 -23.39 -7.63
N ASP A 61 4.25 -24.15 -8.63
CA ASP A 61 5.64 -24.17 -9.11
C ASP A 61 6.16 -22.77 -9.46
N LEU A 62 7.38 -22.48 -9.00
CA LEU A 62 8.06 -21.22 -9.32
C LEU A 62 8.59 -21.24 -10.76
N CYS A 63 8.63 -20.05 -11.35
CA CYS A 63 9.29 -19.85 -12.64
C CYS A 63 10.80 -20.03 -12.50
N THR A 64 11.38 -20.97 -13.24
CA THR A 64 12.83 -21.27 -13.21
C THR A 64 13.50 -21.20 -14.58
N SER A 65 12.73 -21.11 -15.67
CA SER A 65 13.25 -21.14 -17.04
C SER A 65 13.65 -19.76 -17.57
N ILE A 66 13.25 -18.68 -16.91
CA ILE A 66 13.62 -17.30 -17.28
C ILE A 66 13.92 -16.47 -16.03
N GLU A 67 14.83 -15.51 -16.19
CA GLU A 67 15.09 -14.45 -15.21
C GLU A 67 14.35 -13.17 -15.62
N ALA A 68 13.79 -12.46 -14.65
CA ALA A 68 13.20 -11.14 -14.89
C ALA A 68 14.30 -10.11 -15.18
N VAL A 69 14.03 -9.21 -16.12
CA VAL A 69 14.94 -8.12 -16.50
C VAL A 69 14.96 -7.04 -15.43
N ASN A 70 13.82 -6.76 -14.79
CA ASN A 70 13.72 -5.77 -13.73
C ASN A 70 13.92 -6.41 -12.36
N SER A 71 14.86 -5.88 -11.58
CA SER A 71 15.18 -6.35 -10.23
C SER A 71 13.97 -6.34 -9.30
N GLU A 72 13.08 -5.35 -9.46
CA GLU A 72 11.88 -5.17 -8.68
C GLU A 72 10.90 -6.33 -8.90
N VAL A 73 10.80 -6.82 -10.14
CA VAL A 73 9.98 -7.99 -10.50
C VAL A 73 10.68 -9.30 -10.11
N ALA A 74 12.01 -9.36 -10.23
CA ALA A 74 12.81 -10.53 -9.84
C ALA A 74 12.73 -10.84 -8.35
N ALA A 75 12.59 -9.81 -7.51
CA ALA A 75 12.49 -9.93 -6.06
C ALA A 75 11.17 -10.57 -5.59
N ILE A 76 10.14 -10.61 -6.44
CA ILE A 76 8.78 -11.02 -6.07
C ILE A 76 8.49 -12.43 -6.61
N HIS A 77 7.99 -13.28 -5.72
CA HIS A 77 7.40 -14.58 -6.07
C HIS A 77 5.87 -14.51 -6.01
N GLN A 78 5.18 -15.44 -6.68
CA GLN A 78 3.72 -15.52 -6.59
C GLN A 78 3.28 -16.08 -5.23
N HIS A 79 2.15 -15.57 -4.73
CA HIS A 79 1.42 -16.18 -3.63
C HIS A 79 1.12 -17.65 -3.95
N GLN A 80 1.06 -18.44 -2.89
CA GLN A 80 0.69 -19.84 -2.92
C GLN A 80 -0.80 -20.00 -2.61
N ASP A 81 -1.38 -21.11 -3.06
CA ASP A 81 -2.74 -21.50 -2.72
C ASP A 81 -2.91 -21.41 -1.18
N PRO A 82 -3.94 -20.72 -0.67
CA PRO A 82 -4.10 -20.46 0.77
C PRO A 82 -4.29 -21.71 1.63
N ALA A 83 -4.72 -22.82 1.04
CA ALA A 83 -4.83 -24.12 1.71
C ALA A 83 -3.53 -24.95 1.64
N SER A 84 -2.50 -24.47 0.93
CA SER A 84 -1.21 -25.16 0.85
C SER A 84 -0.43 -25.06 2.17
N GLN A 85 0.55 -25.96 2.33
CA GLN A 85 1.35 -26.01 3.55
C GLN A 85 2.14 -24.70 3.73
N ASN A 86 2.01 -24.08 4.91
CA ASN A 86 2.67 -22.82 5.28
C ASN A 86 2.26 -21.59 4.42
N ALA A 87 1.16 -21.67 3.67
CA ALA A 87 0.72 -20.59 2.77
C ALA A 87 0.66 -19.23 3.46
N THR A 88 0.04 -19.14 4.65
CA THR A 88 -0.07 -17.89 5.42
C THR A 88 1.28 -17.22 5.65
N ALA A 89 2.33 -17.98 6.02
CA ALA A 89 3.64 -17.42 6.29
C ALA A 89 4.38 -17.02 4.99
N ILE A 90 4.26 -17.85 3.95
CA ILE A 90 4.89 -17.62 2.64
C ILE A 90 4.26 -16.39 1.96
N ASN A 91 2.94 -16.35 1.87
CA ASN A 91 2.17 -15.27 1.26
C ASN A 91 2.40 -13.93 1.96
N ARG A 92 2.46 -13.95 3.30
CA ARG A 92 2.81 -12.77 4.07
C ARG A 92 4.22 -12.26 3.79
N ALA A 93 5.21 -13.15 3.68
CA ALA A 93 6.57 -12.76 3.33
C ALA A 93 6.65 -12.15 1.93
N ILE A 94 5.90 -12.72 0.97
CA ILE A 94 5.76 -12.17 -0.39
C ILE A 94 5.12 -10.79 -0.36
N THR A 95 4.04 -10.60 0.40
CA THR A 95 3.35 -9.31 0.56
C THR A 95 4.29 -8.25 1.14
N PHE A 96 5.13 -8.61 2.11
CA PHE A 96 6.14 -7.69 2.63
C PHE A 96 7.20 -7.34 1.59
N GLU A 97 7.69 -8.30 0.82
CA GLU A 97 8.65 -8.01 -0.25
C GLU A 97 8.03 -7.13 -1.34
N LEU A 98 6.79 -7.42 -1.76
CA LEU A 98 6.02 -6.58 -2.66
C LEU A 98 5.91 -5.15 -2.13
N ALA A 99 5.57 -4.96 -0.85
CA ALA A 99 5.48 -3.63 -0.25
C ALA A 99 6.81 -2.87 -0.29
N ARG A 100 7.94 -3.55 -0.07
CA ARG A 100 9.29 -2.94 -0.18
C ARG A 100 9.58 -2.51 -1.62
N GLN A 101 9.27 -3.35 -2.60
CA GLN A 101 9.47 -3.01 -4.02
C GLN A 101 8.58 -1.86 -4.46
N ILE A 102 7.33 -1.81 -3.99
CA ILE A 102 6.41 -0.69 -4.24
C ILE A 102 6.97 0.61 -3.66
N VAL A 103 7.52 0.60 -2.44
CA VAL A 103 8.16 1.78 -1.85
C VAL A 103 9.41 2.20 -2.62
N ALA A 104 10.22 1.26 -3.08
CA ALA A 104 11.44 1.54 -3.85
C ALA A 104 11.17 2.33 -5.13
N ILE A 105 9.97 2.17 -5.71
CA ILE A 105 9.48 2.93 -6.88
C ILE A 105 8.54 4.09 -6.52
N VAL A 106 8.51 4.52 -5.25
CA VAL A 106 7.70 5.65 -4.75
C VAL A 106 6.18 5.40 -4.83
N GLY A 107 5.76 4.14 -4.86
CA GLY A 107 4.35 3.74 -4.75
C GLY A 107 3.86 3.65 -3.30
N ASN A 108 2.55 3.39 -3.13
CA ASN A 108 1.95 3.22 -1.81
C ASN A 108 2.12 1.76 -1.33
N PRO A 109 2.89 1.48 -0.26
CA PRO A 109 3.13 0.10 0.21
C PRO A 109 1.85 -0.65 0.57
N GLN A 110 0.77 0.06 0.93
CA GLN A 110 -0.52 -0.56 1.26
C GLN A 110 -1.18 -1.22 0.04
N ASP A 111 -0.80 -0.84 -1.19
CA ASP A 111 -1.28 -1.50 -2.40
C ASP A 111 -0.84 -2.97 -2.48
N ALA A 112 0.19 -3.38 -1.71
CA ALA A 112 0.57 -4.78 -1.60
C ALA A 112 -0.57 -5.68 -1.07
N LEU A 113 -1.48 -5.13 -0.26
CA LEU A 113 -2.63 -5.87 0.26
C LEU A 113 -3.63 -6.29 -0.84
N LYS A 114 -3.60 -5.62 -2.01
CA LYS A 114 -4.41 -6.00 -3.18
C LYS A 114 -3.97 -7.34 -3.79
N ALA A 115 -2.78 -7.83 -3.44
CA ALA A 115 -2.30 -9.16 -3.86
C ALA A 115 -2.83 -10.31 -2.98
N GLY A 116 -3.67 -9.98 -1.99
CA GLY A 116 -4.27 -10.95 -1.09
C GLY A 116 -5.05 -12.06 -1.80
N THR A 117 -5.30 -13.12 -1.07
CA THR A 117 -5.90 -14.35 -1.60
C THR A 117 -7.31 -14.56 -1.04
N PHE A 118 -8.01 -15.60 -1.51
CA PHE A 118 -9.27 -16.02 -0.89
C PHE A 118 -9.02 -16.74 0.45
N GLN A 119 -10.11 -17.03 1.19
CA GLN A 119 -10.00 -17.97 2.31
C GLN A 119 -9.51 -19.35 1.82
N PRO A 120 -8.73 -20.09 2.65
CA PRO A 120 -8.32 -21.46 2.34
C PRO A 120 -9.52 -22.36 2.04
N GLY A 121 -9.51 -22.99 0.87
CA GLY A 121 -10.51 -23.99 0.50
C GLY A 121 -10.34 -25.32 1.24
N SER A 122 -11.32 -26.22 1.06
CA SER A 122 -11.21 -27.59 1.55
C SER A 122 -10.25 -28.42 0.71
N LEU A 123 -9.36 -29.19 1.35
CA LEU A 123 -8.48 -30.15 0.65
C LEU A 123 -9.25 -31.32 0.00
N ASP A 124 -10.51 -31.53 0.41
CA ASP A 124 -11.40 -32.53 -0.19
C ASP A 124 -12.10 -31.99 -1.46
N ASP A 125 -11.91 -30.71 -1.80
CA ASP A 125 -12.46 -30.11 -3.01
C ASP A 125 -11.67 -30.57 -4.26
N ASN A 126 -12.31 -31.45 -5.03
CA ASN A 126 -11.75 -31.97 -6.29
C ASN A 126 -12.02 -31.07 -7.50
N THR A 127 -12.71 -29.94 -7.34
CA THR A 127 -12.96 -28.98 -8.42
C THR A 127 -11.81 -28.00 -8.64
N GLY A 128 -10.94 -27.85 -7.63
CA GLY A 128 -9.87 -26.85 -7.64
C GLY A 128 -10.35 -25.40 -7.55
N LYS A 129 -11.63 -25.17 -7.21
CA LYS A 129 -12.20 -23.82 -7.06
C LYS A 129 -11.97 -23.25 -5.67
N GLY A 130 -12.01 -24.06 -4.61
CA GLY A 130 -11.93 -23.55 -3.24
C GLY A 130 -13.01 -22.50 -2.98
N HIS A 131 -12.64 -21.37 -2.36
CA HIS A 131 -13.53 -20.23 -2.12
C HIS A 131 -13.46 -19.14 -3.20
N THR A 132 -12.86 -19.44 -4.35
CA THR A 132 -12.77 -18.49 -5.47
C THR A 132 -14.15 -18.21 -6.07
N CYS A 133 -14.26 -17.08 -6.75
CA CYS A 133 -15.45 -16.67 -7.47
C CYS A 133 -15.08 -16.31 -8.91
N ASP A 134 -16.05 -16.46 -9.82
CA ASP A 134 -15.93 -16.10 -11.22
C ASP A 134 -17.21 -15.35 -11.63
N ASP A 135 -17.13 -14.02 -11.82
CA ASP A 135 -18.24 -13.24 -12.39
C ASP A 135 -17.75 -12.45 -13.60
N ALA A 136 -18.19 -12.86 -14.79
CA ALA A 136 -17.78 -12.26 -16.05
C ALA A 136 -18.30 -10.82 -16.23
N ASN A 137 -19.29 -10.40 -15.44
CA ASN A 137 -19.88 -9.06 -15.52
C ASN A 137 -19.37 -8.12 -14.43
N ASP A 138 -18.49 -8.60 -13.54
CA ASP A 138 -17.87 -7.80 -12.50
C ASP A 138 -16.50 -7.29 -12.93
N ALA A 139 -16.46 -6.05 -13.42
CA ALA A 139 -15.22 -5.40 -13.83
C ALA A 139 -14.24 -5.12 -12.68
N ALA A 140 -14.73 -5.05 -11.43
CA ALA A 140 -13.86 -4.87 -10.27
C ALA A 140 -13.19 -6.19 -9.85
N GLY A 141 -13.81 -7.32 -10.20
CA GLY A 141 -13.45 -8.65 -9.74
C GLY A 141 -14.22 -9.02 -8.47
N CYS A 142 -14.87 -10.18 -8.51
CA CYS A 142 -15.78 -10.62 -7.47
C CYS A 142 -15.11 -10.77 -6.09
N ILE A 143 -13.79 -10.96 -6.04
CA ILE A 143 -13.02 -10.97 -4.78
C ILE A 143 -13.13 -9.63 -4.03
N PHE A 144 -13.20 -8.51 -4.75
CA PHE A 144 -13.32 -7.18 -4.17
C PHE A 144 -14.78 -6.79 -3.97
N SER A 145 -15.64 -6.99 -4.96
CA SER A 145 -17.05 -6.57 -4.87
C SER A 145 -17.84 -7.34 -3.80
N GLN A 146 -17.44 -8.58 -3.53
CA GLN A 146 -18.05 -9.42 -2.49
C GLN A 146 -17.25 -9.43 -1.18
N GLY A 147 -16.13 -8.69 -1.09
CA GLY A 147 -15.32 -8.61 0.13
C GLY A 147 -14.68 -9.95 0.55
N LEU A 148 -14.29 -10.78 -0.43
CA LEU A 148 -13.71 -12.10 -0.21
C LEU A 148 -12.18 -12.07 -0.08
N LEU A 149 -11.55 -10.92 -0.35
CA LEU A 149 -10.11 -10.73 -0.18
C LEU A 149 -9.71 -10.92 1.28
N VAL A 150 -8.82 -11.88 1.53
CA VAL A 150 -8.13 -12.06 2.80
C VAL A 150 -6.74 -11.43 2.67
N PRO A 151 -6.47 -10.33 3.39
CA PRO A 151 -5.14 -9.72 3.35
C PRO A 151 -4.13 -10.59 4.12
N ASP A 152 -2.95 -10.84 3.55
CA ASP A 152 -1.89 -11.64 4.18
C ASP A 152 -1.15 -10.92 5.32
N ALA A 153 -1.36 -9.61 5.42
CA ALA A 153 -0.84 -8.76 6.48
C ALA A 153 -1.81 -7.62 6.82
N THR A 154 -1.63 -7.04 7.99
CA THR A 154 -2.32 -5.80 8.36
C THR A 154 -1.56 -4.58 7.84
N ALA A 155 -2.28 -3.46 7.70
CA ALA A 155 -1.68 -2.19 7.30
C ALA A 155 -0.50 -1.76 8.21
N ALA A 156 -0.61 -2.01 9.52
CA ALA A 156 0.43 -1.69 10.48
C ALA A 156 1.69 -2.53 10.26
N GLU A 157 1.53 -3.81 9.94
CA GLU A 157 2.65 -4.72 9.68
C GLU A 157 3.35 -4.38 8.36
N ILE A 158 2.60 -3.96 7.35
CA ILE A 158 3.16 -3.42 6.10
C ILE A 158 4.00 -2.17 6.37
N ASN A 159 3.47 -1.21 7.13
CA ASN A 159 4.19 0.00 7.49
C ASN A 159 5.48 -0.31 8.27
N ALA A 160 5.44 -1.30 9.16
CA ALA A 160 6.63 -1.75 9.88
C ALA A 160 7.65 -2.43 8.96
N ALA A 161 7.20 -3.23 8.00
CA ALA A 161 8.07 -3.98 7.09
C ALA A 161 8.85 -3.10 6.10
N VAL A 162 8.35 -1.90 5.82
CA VAL A 162 8.97 -0.92 4.90
C VAL A 162 9.67 0.23 5.64
N ALA A 163 9.62 0.26 6.97
CA ALA A 163 10.32 1.26 7.76
C ALA A 163 11.84 1.10 7.58
N GLY A 164 12.45 1.97 6.77
CA GLY A 164 13.89 1.94 6.44
C GLY A 164 14.22 1.62 4.97
N VAL A 165 13.23 1.36 4.12
CA VAL A 165 13.44 1.26 2.67
C VAL A 165 13.54 2.67 2.08
N ALA A 166 14.75 3.07 1.68
CA ALA A 166 14.95 4.30 0.92
C ALA A 166 14.54 4.09 -0.56
N PRO A 167 13.99 5.10 -1.25
CA PRO A 167 13.76 5.04 -2.69
C PRO A 167 15.05 4.74 -3.44
N ALA A 168 14.96 4.02 -4.55
CA ALA A 168 16.13 3.70 -5.37
C ALA A 168 16.63 4.97 -6.10
N ASP A 169 17.57 5.69 -5.49
CA ASP A 169 18.38 6.68 -6.19
C ASP A 169 19.38 5.96 -7.12
N GLY A 170 19.18 6.12 -8.42
CA GLY A 170 20.08 5.65 -9.44
C GLY A 170 21.38 6.46 -9.46
N ALA A 171 22.44 5.95 -8.81
CA ALA A 171 23.83 6.09 -9.24
C ALA A 171 24.75 5.23 -8.34
N THR A 172 25.36 4.20 -8.93
CA THR A 172 26.55 3.52 -8.39
C THR A 172 27.77 4.45 -8.42
N PRO A 173 28.75 4.24 -7.53
CA PRO A 173 29.89 3.42 -7.95
C PRO A 173 30.21 2.28 -6.98
N SER A 174 30.55 1.14 -7.58
CA SER A 174 31.31 0.04 -6.99
C SER A 174 32.63 0.52 -6.37
N THR A 175 33.15 -0.16 -5.34
CA THR A 175 34.22 -1.18 -5.48
C THR A 175 34.68 -1.69 -4.11
N ALA A 176 34.67 -3.03 -3.98
CA ALA A 176 35.49 -3.95 -3.19
C ALA A 176 35.93 -3.67 -1.74
N SER A 177 35.76 -4.75 -0.97
CA SER A 177 36.36 -5.10 0.32
C SER A 177 37.89 -5.01 0.34
N GLY A 178 38.45 -4.52 1.45
CA GLY A 178 39.88 -4.53 1.73
C GLY A 178 40.19 -3.92 3.10
N SER A 179 40.40 -4.78 4.09
CA SER A 179 40.73 -4.43 5.48
C SER A 179 42.14 -3.81 5.57
N SER A 180 42.28 -2.62 6.16
CA SER A 180 43.34 -2.24 7.12
C SER A 180 43.21 -0.76 7.51
N SER A 181 43.20 -0.53 8.82
CA SER A 181 43.12 0.73 9.58
C SER A 181 44.35 1.64 9.41
N ILE A 182 44.17 2.98 9.37
CA ILE A 182 44.97 4.11 9.99
C ILE A 182 44.18 5.44 9.72
N PRO A 183 44.19 6.47 10.60
CA PRO A 183 43.02 7.34 10.83
C PRO A 183 42.95 8.59 9.93
N VAL A 184 41.71 9.01 9.65
CA VAL A 184 41.39 10.28 8.98
C VAL A 184 40.84 11.27 10.02
N ALA A 185 41.28 12.52 9.89
CA ALA A 185 40.92 13.66 10.70
C ALA A 185 39.40 13.83 10.86
N THR A 186 38.99 14.08 12.10
CA THR A 186 37.61 14.35 12.51
C THR A 186 37.15 15.73 12.03
N CYS A 187 36.06 15.74 11.27
CA CYS A 187 35.23 16.94 11.10
C CYS A 187 34.44 17.16 12.41
N PRO A 188 34.32 18.40 12.93
CA PRO A 188 33.52 18.67 14.13
C PRO A 188 32.02 18.40 13.88
N PRO A 189 31.26 17.95 14.90
CA PRO A 189 29.82 17.78 14.76
C PRO A 189 29.11 19.13 14.54
N ALA A 190 28.00 19.10 13.80
CA ALA A 190 27.15 20.26 13.55
C ALA A 190 26.66 20.90 14.86
N SER A 191 26.76 22.22 14.94
CA SER A 191 26.33 23.01 16.10
C SER A 191 24.80 23.05 16.21
N THR A 192 24.25 22.54 17.30
CA THR A 192 22.86 22.73 17.69
C THR A 192 22.73 23.96 18.58
N VAL A 193 21.72 24.80 18.28
CA VAL A 193 21.33 25.95 19.11
C VAL A 193 20.36 25.45 20.18
N THR A 194 20.77 25.53 21.45
CA THR A 194 19.93 25.17 22.59
C THR A 194 19.18 26.42 23.08
N VAL A 195 17.85 26.41 23.00
CA VAL A 195 17.00 27.41 23.66
C VAL A 195 16.64 26.86 25.05
N THR A 196 17.11 27.53 26.10
CA THR A 196 16.75 27.19 27.49
C THR A 196 15.48 27.94 27.89
N ILE A 197 14.44 27.20 28.28
CA ILE A 197 13.26 27.77 28.95
C ILE A 197 13.24 27.20 30.37
N SER A 198 13.29 28.08 31.36
CA SER A 198 13.25 27.74 32.79
C SER A 198 11.81 27.51 33.24
N ILE A 199 11.50 26.31 33.75
CA ILE A 199 10.31 26.07 34.59
C ILE A 199 10.68 25.18 35.78
N SER A 200 10.28 25.63 36.96
CA SER A 200 10.55 25.03 38.27
C SER A 200 9.81 23.69 38.46
N PRO A 201 10.42 22.66 39.10
CA PRO A 201 9.83 21.33 39.18
C PRO A 201 9.07 21.15 40.50
N THR A 202 7.78 20.83 40.41
CA THR A 202 7.08 20.07 41.45
C THR A 202 6.18 19.06 40.77
N GLY A 203 6.55 17.77 40.81
CA GLY A 203 5.65 16.67 40.43
C GLY A 203 6.32 15.55 39.63
N THR A 204 6.47 14.41 40.30
CA THR A 204 6.88 13.05 39.90
C THR A 204 6.66 12.64 38.43
N ALA A 205 7.68 12.03 37.84
CA ALA A 205 7.71 11.51 36.46
C ALA A 205 6.68 10.39 36.18
N PRO A 206 6.29 10.24 34.90
CA PRO A 206 6.57 8.99 34.23
C PRO A 206 7.30 9.19 32.88
N SER A 207 8.15 8.23 32.52
CA SER A 207 8.67 8.08 31.16
C SER A 207 7.50 7.92 30.19
N THR A 208 7.22 8.96 29.41
CA THR A 208 6.38 8.86 28.23
C THR A 208 7.19 9.41 27.07
N ALA A 209 7.45 8.56 26.06
CA ALA A 209 8.02 9.00 24.80
C ALA A 209 7.17 10.16 24.28
N ALA A 210 7.79 11.32 24.06
CA ALA A 210 7.12 12.43 23.41
C ALA A 210 6.71 11.97 22.01
N THR A 211 5.43 11.63 21.86
CA THR A 211 4.81 11.47 20.56
C THR A 211 4.89 12.82 19.90
N LEU A 212 5.69 12.94 18.84
CA LEU A 212 5.56 14.05 17.89
C LEU A 212 4.17 13.93 17.28
N THR A 213 3.17 14.55 17.92
CA THR A 213 1.89 14.79 17.27
C THR A 213 2.17 15.75 16.13
N LEU A 214 2.29 15.22 14.92
CA LEU A 214 2.20 16.04 13.71
C LEU A 214 0.89 16.83 13.84
N GLU A 215 1.02 18.16 13.84
CA GLU A 215 -0.12 19.04 14.07
C GLU A 215 -1.19 18.78 13.00
N ASN A 216 -2.43 18.55 13.45
CA ASN A 216 -3.56 18.41 12.54
C ASN A 216 -3.83 19.76 11.85
N LEU A 217 -3.71 19.75 10.52
CA LEU A 217 -3.93 20.88 9.63
C LEU A 217 -5.41 21.08 9.30
N GLN A 218 -6.27 20.07 9.53
CA GLN A 218 -7.73 20.23 9.42
C GLN A 218 -8.26 20.97 10.65
N LYS A 219 -8.54 22.26 10.48
CA LYS A 219 -8.99 23.15 11.56
C LYS A 219 -10.52 23.15 11.76
N PHE A 220 -11.29 22.58 10.83
CA PHE A 220 -12.73 22.42 11.03
C PHE A 220 -13.01 21.37 12.12
N SER A 221 -13.77 21.76 13.14
CA SER A 221 -14.08 20.91 14.30
C SER A 221 -15.56 20.52 14.40
N GLY A 222 -16.41 20.97 13.46
CA GLY A 222 -17.81 20.55 13.40
C GLY A 222 -17.92 19.03 13.29
N SER A 223 -18.94 18.42 13.90
CA SER A 223 -19.10 16.96 13.91
C SER A 223 -20.57 16.56 13.97
N LEU A 224 -21.34 16.93 12.93
CA LEU A 224 -22.77 16.71 12.92
C LEU A 224 -23.06 15.21 12.86
N GLY A 225 -23.98 14.73 13.70
CA GLY A 225 -24.22 13.30 13.87
C GLY A 225 -23.03 12.52 14.45
N GLY A 226 -22.04 13.20 15.04
CA GLY A 226 -20.81 12.58 15.56
C GLY A 226 -19.74 12.30 14.50
N ALA A 227 -19.95 12.70 13.25
CA ALA A 227 -18.98 12.52 12.18
C ALA A 227 -17.97 13.68 12.13
N ALA A 228 -16.76 13.47 12.62
CA ALA A 228 -15.68 14.46 12.53
C ALA A 228 -14.89 14.33 11.22
N ALA A 229 -14.35 15.45 10.75
CA ALA A 229 -13.41 15.46 9.63
C ALA A 229 -12.10 14.75 10.03
N PRO A 230 -11.59 13.81 9.21
CA PRO A 230 -10.34 13.15 9.51
C PRO A 230 -9.18 14.14 9.54
N ALA A 231 -8.20 13.88 10.41
CA ALA A 231 -7.03 14.74 10.53
C ALA A 231 -6.26 14.82 9.21
N VAL A 232 -5.70 15.98 8.91
CA VAL A 232 -4.75 16.18 7.81
C VAL A 232 -3.38 16.45 8.39
N THR A 233 -2.39 15.65 8.06
CA THR A 233 -1.02 15.82 8.56
C THR A 233 -0.01 15.85 7.40
N PRO A 234 1.14 16.52 7.55
CA PRO A 234 2.22 16.39 6.57
C PRO A 234 2.66 14.93 6.41
N GLY A 235 2.87 14.46 5.17
CA GLY A 235 3.36 13.10 4.90
C GLY A 235 2.95 12.54 3.52
N GLY A 236 3.41 11.34 3.19
CA GLY A 236 3.12 10.68 1.91
C GLY A 236 3.57 11.54 0.72
N ARG A 237 2.64 11.80 -0.22
CA ARG A 237 2.87 12.71 -1.37
C ARG A 237 2.97 14.20 -1.00
N GLY A 238 2.74 14.57 0.25
CA GLY A 238 2.79 15.95 0.75
C GLY A 238 1.94 16.10 2.00
N PHE A 239 0.64 15.81 1.87
CA PHE A 239 -0.35 15.84 2.97
C PHE A 239 -1.15 14.54 2.98
N VAL A 240 -1.31 13.93 4.14
CA VAL A 240 -2.10 12.70 4.35
C VAL A 240 -3.40 13.07 5.02
N VAL A 241 -4.51 12.54 4.51
CA VAL A 241 -5.80 12.56 5.21
C VAL A 241 -5.94 11.25 5.98
N ALA A 242 -6.19 11.32 7.28
CA ALA A 242 -6.33 10.14 8.12
C ALA A 242 -7.42 9.21 7.54
N SER A 243 -7.09 7.93 7.43
CA SER A 243 -7.96 6.90 6.84
C SER A 243 -8.32 7.15 5.37
N SER A 244 -7.47 7.86 4.62
CA SER A 244 -7.64 8.16 3.19
C SER A 244 -6.28 8.30 2.49
N ASP A 245 -6.29 8.76 1.24
CA ASP A 245 -5.11 8.97 0.38
C ASP A 245 -4.20 10.13 0.82
N SER A 246 -3.04 10.24 0.14
CA SER A 246 -2.13 11.37 0.25
C SER A 246 -2.18 12.28 -1.00
N PHE A 247 -2.02 13.58 -0.77
CA PHE A 247 -2.21 14.66 -1.73
C PHE A 247 -0.93 15.48 -1.85
N LEU A 248 -0.67 16.04 -3.03
CA LEU A 248 0.49 16.89 -3.29
C LEU A 248 0.35 18.29 -2.65
N ASN A 249 -0.88 18.75 -2.43
CA ASN A 249 -1.18 20.12 -2.01
C ASN A 249 -2.29 20.16 -0.94
N LEU A 250 -2.10 21.03 0.05
CA LEU A 250 -2.91 21.09 1.28
C LEU A 250 -4.42 21.30 1.03
N PRO A 251 -4.86 22.21 0.12
CA PRO A 251 -6.29 22.39 -0.13
C PRO A 251 -6.99 21.12 -0.63
N ALA A 252 -6.30 20.28 -1.40
CA ALA A 252 -6.86 19.01 -1.88
C ALA A 252 -7.01 17.99 -0.75
N ALA A 253 -6.05 17.94 0.18
CA ALA A 253 -6.16 17.10 1.37
C ALA A 253 -7.28 17.56 2.31
N LEU A 254 -7.38 18.87 2.55
CA LEU A 254 -8.45 19.45 3.37
C LEU A 254 -9.83 19.23 2.75
N GLY A 255 -9.94 19.39 1.42
CA GLY A 255 -11.16 19.08 0.68
C GLY A 255 -11.59 17.62 0.85
N ARG A 256 -10.65 16.68 0.67
CA ARG A 256 -10.95 15.26 0.87
C ARG A 256 -11.36 14.93 2.31
N SER A 257 -10.74 15.58 3.29
CA SER A 257 -11.11 15.44 4.71
C SER A 257 -12.57 15.87 4.96
N CYS A 258 -13.02 16.97 4.37
CA CYS A 258 -14.43 17.40 4.43
C CYS A 258 -15.37 16.41 3.72
N ASP A 259 -14.99 15.91 2.55
CA ASP A 259 -15.86 14.97 1.81
C ASP A 259 -16.04 13.63 2.56
N ILE A 260 -15.01 13.16 3.27
CA ILE A 260 -15.10 11.98 4.13
C ILE A 260 -16.02 12.24 5.33
N GLN A 261 -15.92 13.42 5.94
CA GLN A 261 -16.85 13.84 6.98
C GLN A 261 -18.28 13.81 6.50
N HIS A 262 -18.54 14.39 5.32
CA HIS A 262 -19.86 14.42 4.71
C HIS A 262 -20.42 13.02 4.53
N ASN A 263 -19.64 12.10 3.95
CA ASN A 263 -20.09 10.72 3.73
C ASN A 263 -20.40 10.00 5.04
N ASN A 264 -19.58 10.22 6.07
CA ASN A 264 -19.84 9.68 7.41
C ASN A 264 -21.11 10.27 8.04
N CYS A 265 -21.32 11.58 7.93
CA CYS A 265 -22.53 12.26 8.39
C CYS A 265 -23.77 11.74 7.64
N ALA A 266 -23.69 11.59 6.32
CA ALA A 266 -24.78 11.07 5.49
C ALA A 266 -25.12 9.61 5.84
N ASN A 267 -24.12 8.77 6.13
CA ASN A 267 -24.35 7.42 6.64
C ASN A 267 -25.10 7.43 7.97
N VAL A 268 -24.76 8.35 8.89
CA VAL A 268 -25.49 8.53 10.15
C VAL A 268 -26.92 9.04 9.88
N ALA A 269 -27.10 10.05 9.04
CA ALA A 269 -28.40 10.59 8.67
C ALA A 269 -29.34 9.52 8.08
N ASN A 270 -28.78 8.59 7.30
CA ASN A 270 -29.53 7.48 6.70
C ASN A 270 -29.81 6.32 7.69
N SER A 271 -29.14 6.28 8.84
CA SER A 271 -29.38 5.28 9.89
C SER A 271 -30.70 5.52 10.64
N ALA A 272 -31.20 4.49 11.33
CA ALA A 272 -32.40 4.63 12.17
C ALA A 272 -32.20 5.65 13.31
N SER A 273 -31.00 5.68 13.90
CA SER A 273 -30.64 6.63 14.96
C SER A 273 -30.59 8.08 14.46
N GLY A 274 -30.01 8.31 13.27
CA GLY A 274 -29.95 9.65 12.67
C GLY A 274 -31.34 10.17 12.30
N ARG A 275 -32.17 9.32 11.67
CA ARG A 275 -33.58 9.64 11.39
C ARG A 275 -34.37 9.93 12.68
N GLY A 276 -34.15 9.15 13.73
CA GLY A 276 -34.75 9.38 15.05
C GLY A 276 -34.31 10.68 15.72
N ALA A 277 -33.12 11.17 15.39
CA ALA A 277 -32.59 12.46 15.85
C ALA A 277 -32.95 13.65 14.92
N GLY A 278 -33.69 13.42 13.84
CA GLY A 278 -34.03 14.45 12.85
C GLY A 278 -32.86 14.93 11.99
N LEU A 279 -31.76 14.18 11.95
CA LEU A 279 -30.61 14.48 11.09
C LEU A 279 -30.94 14.17 9.64
N THR A 280 -30.66 15.11 8.74
CA THR A 280 -30.89 14.98 7.30
C THR A 280 -29.59 15.14 6.51
N VAL A 281 -29.53 14.52 5.33
CA VAL A 281 -28.37 14.68 4.42
C VAL A 281 -28.16 16.16 4.07
N GLY A 282 -29.23 16.95 3.90
CA GLY A 282 -29.12 18.39 3.64
C GLY A 282 -28.42 19.19 4.76
N GLN A 283 -28.45 18.71 6.00
CA GLN A 283 -27.65 19.32 7.08
C GLN A 283 -26.18 18.88 7.02
N CYS A 284 -25.91 17.66 6.54
CA CYS A 284 -24.54 17.21 6.25
C CYS A 284 -23.94 18.00 5.09
N ASP A 285 -24.71 18.32 4.05
CA ASP A 285 -24.28 19.19 2.94
C ASP A 285 -23.87 20.58 3.46
N GLN A 286 -24.70 21.21 4.30
CA GLN A 286 -24.39 22.51 4.92
C GLN A 286 -23.11 22.45 5.78
N GLN A 287 -22.88 21.33 6.49
CA GLN A 287 -21.64 21.12 7.23
C GLN A 287 -20.43 20.96 6.29
N ASN A 288 -20.60 20.28 5.16
CA ASN A 288 -19.54 20.14 4.16
C ASN A 288 -19.15 21.50 3.58
N ASP A 289 -20.13 22.33 3.20
CA ASP A 289 -19.90 23.69 2.71
C ASP A 289 -19.15 24.55 3.74
N ALA A 290 -19.56 24.46 5.02
CA ALA A 290 -18.87 25.14 6.11
C ALA A 290 -17.42 24.65 6.30
N CYS A 291 -17.18 23.34 6.17
CA CYS A 291 -15.85 22.75 6.23
C CYS A 291 -14.96 23.28 5.10
N HIS A 292 -15.44 23.25 3.86
CA HIS A 292 -14.71 23.74 2.68
C HIS A 292 -14.44 25.26 2.74
N SER A 293 -15.34 26.05 3.35
CA SER A 293 -15.18 27.52 3.45
C SER A 293 -13.99 27.99 4.29
N ILE A 294 -13.36 27.12 5.09
CA ILE A 294 -12.25 27.48 5.98
C ILE A 294 -10.90 27.52 5.26
N PHE A 295 -10.79 26.88 4.09
CA PHE A 295 -9.54 26.79 3.32
C PHE A 295 -9.73 27.04 1.82
N ALA A 296 -10.94 27.48 1.42
CA ALA A 296 -11.25 27.92 0.05
C ALA A 296 -10.63 29.28 -0.29
#